data_AF-A0A6M1SWD7-F1
#
_entry.id   AF-A0A6M1SWD7-F1
#
_cell.length_a   1.000
_cell.length_b   1.000
_cell.length_c   1.000
_cell.angle_alpha   90.00
_cell.angle_beta   90.00
_cell.angle_gamma   90.00
#
_symmetry.space_group_name_H-M   'P 1'
#
loop_
_entity.id
_entity.type
_entity.pdbx_description
1 polymer ?
#
loop_
_entity_poly.entity_id
_entity_poly.type
_entity_poly.pdbx_seq_one_letter_code
_entity_poly.pdbx_strand_id
1 'polypeptide(L)'
;MSFEEAYDVFPQRPGANRTEARREFDRLSEDEKLRLYTAALRFAQWHIEDAAARNVSPESQLQFRPGMGKWIRTAAWVEALHIPLKSDPVPPLANGLVVVPPDHPDFQAVARLRAKTGGKVVIGKSGNGTFRIEEIEQARAQA
;
A
#
# COMPACT_ATOMS: atom_id res chain seq x y z
N MET A 1 12.66 8.04 -13.49
CA MET A 1 11.20 7.95 -13.29
C MET A 1 10.56 9.13 -14.00
N SER A 2 9.53 8.93 -14.81
CA SER A 2 8.89 10.03 -15.54
C SER A 2 7.80 10.72 -14.72
N PHE A 3 7.49 11.97 -15.08
CA PHE A 3 6.36 12.70 -14.49
C PHE A 3 5.04 11.99 -14.76
N GLU A 4 4.85 11.48 -15.98
CA GLU A 4 3.60 10.83 -16.41
C GLU A 4 3.29 9.60 -15.55
N GLU A 5 4.28 8.73 -15.34
CA GLU A 5 4.13 7.57 -14.46
C GLU A 5 3.73 7.97 -13.03
N ALA A 6 4.37 8.99 -12.46
CA ALA A 6 4.06 9.46 -11.11
C ALA A 6 2.71 10.18 -11.02
N TYR A 7 2.33 10.91 -12.07
CA TYR A 7 1.09 11.67 -12.13
C TYR A 7 -0.12 10.75 -12.33
N ASP A 8 0.01 9.69 -13.13
CA ASP A 8 -1.06 8.74 -13.41
C ASP A 8 -1.40 7.84 -12.21
N VAL A 9 -0.41 7.46 -11.39
CA VAL A 9 -0.67 6.66 -10.18
C VAL A 9 -1.23 7.48 -9.03
N PHE A 10 -0.98 8.79 -8.99
CA PHE A 10 -1.43 9.64 -7.90
C PHE A 10 -2.96 9.84 -7.95
N PRO A 11 -3.70 9.73 -6.83
CA PRO A 11 -5.14 10.02 -6.80
C PRO A 11 -5.43 11.48 -7.13
N GLN A 12 -5.81 11.75 -8.38
CA GLN A 12 -6.00 13.11 -8.85
C GLN A 12 -7.36 13.67 -8.45
N ARG A 13 -7.35 14.78 -7.73
CA ARG A 13 -8.57 15.56 -7.54
C ARG A 13 -9.01 16.21 -8.86
N PRO A 14 -10.33 16.38 -9.09
CA PRO A 14 -10.83 17.21 -10.17
C PRO A 14 -10.23 18.62 -10.13
N GLY A 15 -9.78 19.13 -11.28
CA GLY A 15 -9.15 20.45 -11.38
C GLY A 15 -7.76 20.55 -10.77
N ALA A 16 -7.04 19.43 -10.59
CA ALA A 16 -5.62 19.46 -10.20
C ALA A 16 -4.78 20.23 -11.24
N ASN A 17 -3.91 21.12 -10.76
CA ASN A 17 -3.04 21.91 -11.64
C ASN A 17 -1.83 21.06 -12.08
N ARG A 18 -1.96 20.45 -13.27
CA ARG A 18 -0.91 19.62 -13.87
C ARG A 18 0.38 20.40 -14.14
N THR A 19 0.28 21.67 -14.53
CA THR A 19 1.46 22.53 -14.77
C THR A 19 2.23 22.81 -13.48
N GLU A 20 1.53 23.06 -12.37
CA GLU A 20 2.15 23.16 -11.05
C GLU A 20 2.82 21.85 -10.67
N ALA A 21 2.12 20.71 -10.80
CA ALA A 21 2.69 19.40 -10.48
C ALA A 21 3.96 19.09 -11.28
N ARG A 22 3.96 19.37 -12.58
CA ARG A 22 5.13 19.19 -13.45
C ARG A 22 6.29 20.06 -13.01
N ARG A 23 6.05 21.35 -12.76
CA ARG A 23 7.10 22.28 -12.30
C ARG A 23 7.73 21.83 -10.99
N GLU A 24 6.92 21.40 -10.01
CA GLU A 24 7.45 20.93 -8.72
C GLU A 24 8.16 19.58 -8.85
N PHE A 25 7.69 18.69 -9.72
CA PHE A 25 8.35 17.42 -10.02
C PHE A 25 9.73 17.61 -10.68
N ASP A 26 9.84 18.53 -11.63
CA ASP A 26 11.08 18.81 -12.36
C ASP A 26 12.17 19.42 -11.45
N ARG A 27 11.80 19.95 -10.27
CA ARG A 27 12.74 20.45 -9.25
C ARG A 27 13.36 19.35 -8.37
N LEU A 28 12.78 18.15 -8.37
CA LEU A 28 13.29 17.04 -7.58
C LEU A 28 14.53 16.43 -8.24
N SER A 29 15.43 15.90 -7.42
CA SER A 29 16.49 15.00 -7.88
C SER A 29 15.91 13.66 -8.40
N GLU A 30 16.69 12.88 -9.15
CA GLU A 30 16.22 11.57 -9.64
C GLU A 30 15.88 10.61 -8.50
N ASP A 31 16.65 10.64 -7.40
CA ASP A 31 16.38 9.83 -6.21
C ASP A 31 15.06 10.24 -5.54
N GLU A 32 14.80 11.55 -5.43
CA GLU A 32 13.54 12.06 -4.92
C GLU A 32 12.36 11.73 -5.83
N LYS A 33 12.54 11.77 -7.16
CA LYS A 33 11.49 11.35 -8.11
C LYS A 33 11.12 9.88 -7.95
N LEU A 34 12.12 9.01 -7.73
CA LEU A 34 11.87 7.60 -7.46
C LEU A 34 11.11 7.41 -6.14
N ARG A 35 11.55 8.07 -5.07
CA ARG A 35 10.88 7.99 -3.76
C ARG A 35 9.47 8.58 -3.81
N LEU A 36 9.27 9.69 -4.54
CA LEU A 36 7.94 10.28 -4.76
C LEU A 36 7.02 9.29 -5.46
N TYR A 37 7.51 8.58 -6.48
CA TYR A 37 6.73 7.55 -7.16
C TYR A 37 6.32 6.41 -6.22
N THR A 38 7.26 5.91 -5.41
CA THR A 38 6.94 4.92 -4.36
C THR A 38 5.90 5.46 -3.38
N ALA A 39 6.05 6.71 -2.93
CA ALA A 39 5.08 7.36 -2.08
C ALA A 39 3.70 7.49 -2.74
N ALA A 40 3.65 7.80 -4.04
CA ALA A 40 2.40 7.94 -4.79
C ALA A 40 1.67 6.60 -4.93
N LEU A 41 2.40 5.51 -5.22
CA LEU A 41 1.86 4.15 -5.21
C LEU A 41 1.27 3.77 -3.84
N ARG A 42 2.03 4.01 -2.76
CA ARG A 42 1.55 3.73 -1.40
C ARG A 42 0.33 4.56 -1.06
N PHE A 43 0.35 5.86 -1.37
CA PHE A 43 -0.78 6.75 -1.13
C PHE A 43 -2.03 6.35 -1.93
N ALA A 44 -1.87 5.89 -3.17
CA ALA A 44 -2.96 5.40 -4.00
C ALA A 44 -3.60 4.12 -3.41
N GLN A 45 -2.77 3.17 -2.98
CA GLN A 45 -3.25 1.97 -2.30
C GLN A 45 -3.97 2.30 -1.00
N TRP A 46 -3.38 3.14 -0.16
CA TRP A 46 -4.01 3.61 1.07
C TRP A 46 -5.34 4.32 0.81
N HIS A 47 -5.41 5.13 -0.25
CA HIS A 47 -6.63 5.83 -0.62
C HIS A 47 -7.80 4.88 -0.92
N ILE A 48 -7.52 3.77 -1.61
CA ILE A 48 -8.50 2.70 -1.87
C ILE A 48 -8.91 2.02 -0.55
N GLU A 49 -7.95 1.72 0.33
CA GLU A 49 -8.20 1.09 1.63
C GLU A 49 -9.02 1.98 2.57
N ASP A 50 -8.73 3.27 2.64
CA ASP A 50 -9.48 4.26 3.43
C ASP A 50 -10.91 4.46 2.89
N ALA A 51 -11.09 4.41 1.57
CA ALA A 51 -12.42 4.44 0.95
C ALA A 51 -13.24 3.20 1.31
N ALA A 52 -12.63 2.01 1.19
CA ALA A 52 -13.25 0.75 1.59
C ALA A 52 -13.62 0.74 3.08
N ALA A 53 -12.72 1.20 3.96
CA ALA A 53 -12.98 1.27 5.41
C ALA A 53 -14.13 2.20 5.77
N ARG A 54 -14.38 3.24 4.96
CA ARG A 54 -15.48 4.21 5.15
C ARG A 54 -16.75 3.84 4.38
N ASN A 55 -16.77 2.72 3.66
CA ASN A 55 -17.88 2.30 2.79
C ASN A 55 -18.28 3.37 1.76
N VAL A 56 -17.30 4.04 1.16
CA VAL A 56 -17.51 5.03 0.08
C VAL A 56 -16.66 4.68 -1.13
N SER A 57 -16.98 5.24 -2.30
CA SER A 57 -16.14 5.06 -3.48
C SER A 57 -14.85 5.88 -3.37
N PRO A 58 -13.70 5.39 -3.85
CA PRO A 58 -12.46 6.18 -3.89
C PRO A 58 -12.65 7.52 -4.60
N GLU A 59 -13.39 7.54 -5.70
CA GLU A 59 -13.63 8.75 -6.52
C GLU A 59 -14.32 9.85 -5.72
N SER A 60 -15.27 9.48 -4.85
CA SER A 60 -16.02 10.45 -4.02
C SER A 60 -15.13 11.22 -3.03
N GLN A 61 -13.96 10.66 -2.68
CA GLN A 61 -13.03 11.28 -1.75
C GLN A 61 -11.96 12.13 -2.45
N LEU A 62 -11.79 12.02 -3.78
CA LEU A 62 -10.73 12.71 -4.53
C LEU A 62 -10.74 14.22 -4.29
N GLN A 63 -11.93 14.83 -4.16
CA GLN A 63 -12.08 16.26 -3.86
C GLN A 63 -11.40 16.71 -2.56
N PHE A 64 -11.25 15.81 -1.59
CA PHE A 64 -10.60 16.08 -0.30
C PHE A 64 -9.09 15.81 -0.33
N ARG A 65 -8.56 15.23 -1.41
CA ARG A 65 -7.14 14.92 -1.56
C ARG A 65 -6.35 16.15 -2.03
N PRO A 66 -5.08 16.30 -1.61
CA PRO A 66 -4.24 17.37 -2.11
C PRO A 66 -3.96 17.16 -3.61
N GLY A 67 -3.83 18.24 -4.37
CA GLY A 67 -3.27 18.15 -5.72
C GLY A 67 -1.78 17.81 -5.65
N MET A 68 -1.27 17.01 -6.59
CA MET A 68 0.12 16.53 -6.59
C MET A 68 1.15 17.67 -6.49
N GLY A 69 0.95 18.81 -7.16
CA GLY A 69 1.86 19.95 -7.05
C GLY A 69 1.99 20.50 -5.63
N LYS A 70 0.86 20.69 -4.92
CA LYS A 70 0.88 21.08 -3.50
C LYS A 70 1.53 19.99 -2.64
N TRP A 71 1.25 18.73 -2.94
CA TRP A 71 1.78 17.57 -2.22
C TRP A 71 3.32 17.48 -2.32
N ILE A 72 3.88 17.68 -3.52
CA ILE A 72 5.33 17.77 -3.75
C ILE A 72 5.91 18.98 -3.01
N ARG A 73 5.35 20.17 -3.26
CA ARG A 73 5.85 21.45 -2.72
C ARG A 73 5.89 21.49 -1.19
N THR A 74 4.95 20.82 -0.53
CA THR A 74 4.86 20.77 0.94
C THR A 74 5.59 19.58 1.56
N ALA A 75 6.27 18.77 0.74
CA ALA A 75 6.93 17.53 1.15
C ALA A 75 6.00 16.52 1.87
N ALA A 76 4.67 16.67 1.75
CA ALA A 76 3.70 15.77 2.34
C ALA A 76 3.78 14.33 1.77
N TRP A 77 4.47 14.15 0.64
CA TRP A 77 4.77 12.84 0.07
C TRP A 77 5.79 12.03 0.89
N VAL A 78 6.62 12.68 1.70
CA VAL A 78 7.60 11.98 2.54
C VAL A 78 6.89 11.10 3.57
N GLU A 79 5.85 11.62 4.22
CA GLU A 79 5.03 10.86 5.18
C GLU A 79 4.29 9.68 4.51
N ALA A 80 3.94 9.83 3.23
CA ALA A 80 3.25 8.78 2.49
C ALA A 80 4.12 7.52 2.26
N LEU A 81 5.45 7.63 2.37
CA LEU A 81 6.35 6.48 2.38
C LEU A 81 6.09 5.55 3.58
N HIS A 82 5.54 6.08 4.66
CA HIS A 82 5.35 5.38 5.94
C HIS A 82 3.89 5.15 6.30
N ILE A 83 2.94 5.51 5.43
CA ILE A 83 1.53 5.19 5.63
C ILE A 83 1.38 3.66 5.69
N PRO A 84 0.80 3.09 6.76
CA PRO A 84 0.59 1.66 6.87
C PRO A 84 -0.44 1.21 5.84
N LEU A 85 -0.11 0.16 5.10
CA LEU A 85 -0.99 -0.51 4.15
C LEU A 85 -1.42 -1.87 4.72
N LYS A 86 -2.62 -2.32 4.36
CA LYS A 86 -3.09 -3.67 4.70
C LYS A 86 -2.20 -4.78 4.18
N SER A 87 -1.43 -4.54 3.13
CA SER A 87 -0.51 -5.50 2.52
C SER A 87 0.91 -5.45 3.11
N ASP A 88 1.19 -4.51 4.02
CA ASP A 88 2.53 -4.39 4.59
C ASP A 88 2.85 -5.63 5.45
N PRO A 89 4.10 -6.14 5.38
CA PRO A 89 4.51 -7.28 6.19
C PRO A 89 4.23 -7.09 7.68
N VAL A 90 3.46 -8.01 8.25
CA VAL A 90 3.24 -8.04 9.70
C VAL A 90 4.49 -8.57 10.39
N PRO A 91 5.08 -7.84 11.36
CA PRO A 91 6.26 -8.31 12.07
C PRO A 91 5.93 -9.55 12.93
N PRO A 92 6.86 -10.51 13.07
CA PRO A 92 6.67 -11.65 13.95
C PRO A 92 6.70 -11.25 15.42
N LEU A 93 5.92 -11.96 16.22
CA LEU A 93 6.00 -11.96 17.67
C LEU A 93 7.34 -12.60 18.13
N ALA A 94 7.71 -12.37 19.39
CA ALA A 94 8.96 -12.89 19.97
C ALA A 94 9.13 -14.43 19.88
N ASN A 95 8.04 -15.17 19.67
CA ASN A 95 8.03 -16.63 19.50
C ASN A 95 8.09 -17.08 18.02
N GLY A 96 8.32 -16.16 17.09
CA GLY A 96 8.39 -16.43 15.65
C GLY A 96 7.04 -16.66 14.96
N LEU A 97 5.93 -16.36 15.65
CA LEU A 97 4.59 -16.43 15.07
C LEU A 97 4.13 -15.07 14.54
N VAL A 98 3.41 -15.08 13.43
CA VAL A 98 2.78 -13.91 12.83
C VAL A 98 1.27 -14.13 12.86
N VAL A 99 0.54 -13.15 13.39
CA VAL A 99 -0.93 -13.16 13.41
C VAL A 99 -1.41 -12.27 12.28
N VAL A 100 -2.12 -12.87 11.32
CA VAL A 100 -2.48 -12.23 10.06
C VAL A 100 -4.01 -12.28 9.88
N PRO A 101 -4.67 -11.16 9.56
CA PRO A 101 -6.12 -11.16 9.30
C PRO A 101 -6.47 -11.87 7.97
N PRO A 102 -7.71 -12.37 7.81
CA PRO A 102 -8.13 -13.13 6.62
C PRO A 102 -7.95 -12.39 5.29
N ASP A 103 -8.12 -11.06 5.30
CA ASP A 103 -8.06 -10.21 4.12
C ASP A 103 -6.61 -9.82 3.74
N HIS A 104 -5.62 -10.20 4.55
CA HIS A 104 -4.22 -9.93 4.26
C HIS A 104 -3.67 -10.84 3.15
N PRO A 105 -2.81 -10.33 2.25
CA PRO A 105 -2.18 -11.13 1.20
C PRO A 105 -1.43 -12.36 1.73
N ASP A 106 -0.65 -12.22 2.82
CA ASP A 106 0.06 -13.36 3.42
C ASP A 106 -0.88 -14.48 3.91
N PHE A 107 -2.07 -14.15 4.42
CA PHE A 107 -3.04 -15.18 4.82
C PHE A 107 -3.45 -16.00 3.61
N GLN A 108 -3.76 -15.33 2.50
CA GLN A 108 -4.15 -15.98 1.24
C GLN A 108 -2.99 -16.78 0.64
N ALA A 109 -1.76 -16.27 0.71
CA ALA A 109 -0.57 -16.96 0.24
C ALA A 109 -0.32 -18.26 1.01
N VAL A 110 -0.34 -18.20 2.35
CA VAL A 110 -0.15 -19.40 3.20
C VAL A 110 -1.32 -20.38 3.04
N ALA A 111 -2.56 -19.90 2.91
CA ALA A 111 -3.71 -20.76 2.65
C ALA A 111 -3.57 -21.53 1.33
N ARG A 112 -3.09 -20.87 0.26
CA ARG A 112 -2.80 -21.53 -1.04
C ARG A 112 -1.66 -22.54 -0.91
N LEU A 113 -0.58 -22.19 -0.21
CA LEU A 113 0.54 -23.11 0.03
C LEU A 113 0.07 -24.37 0.75
N ARG A 114 -0.70 -24.21 1.85
CA ARG A 114 -1.24 -25.33 2.62
C ARG A 114 -2.25 -26.17 1.84
N ALA A 115 -3.09 -25.55 1.00
CA ALA A 115 -3.99 -26.28 0.11
C ALA A 115 -3.23 -27.18 -0.88
N LYS A 116 -2.06 -26.75 -1.38
CA LYS A 116 -1.19 -27.55 -2.25
C LYS A 116 -0.50 -28.71 -1.50
N THR A 117 -0.12 -28.51 -0.24
CA THR A 117 0.62 -29.49 0.56
C THR A 117 -0.26 -30.38 1.44
N GLY A 118 -1.58 -30.18 1.44
CA GLY A 118 -2.55 -30.94 2.25
C GLY A 118 -2.65 -30.47 3.72
N GLY A 119 -2.10 -29.30 4.05
CA GLY A 119 -2.16 -28.70 5.38
C GLY A 119 -3.49 -27.98 5.66
N LYS A 120 -3.91 -27.91 6.94
CA LYS A 120 -5.07 -27.11 7.37
C LYS A 120 -4.63 -25.74 7.88
N VAL A 121 -5.41 -24.70 7.60
CA VAL A 121 -5.23 -23.37 8.21
C VAL A 121 -5.93 -23.35 9.57
N VAL A 122 -5.20 -22.99 10.62
CA VAL A 122 -5.78 -22.81 11.96
C VAL A 122 -6.24 -21.36 12.07
N ILE A 123 -7.54 -21.18 12.29
CA ILE A 123 -8.19 -19.88 12.37
C ILE A 123 -8.60 -19.63 13.83
N GLY A 124 -8.16 -18.51 14.39
CA GLY A 124 -8.55 -18.06 15.72
C GLY A 124 -10.01 -17.60 15.77
N LYS A 125 -10.55 -17.39 16.98
CA LYS A 125 -11.95 -16.97 17.18
C LYS A 125 -12.33 -15.66 16.46
N SER A 126 -11.36 -14.77 16.22
CA SER A 126 -11.54 -13.51 15.49
C SER A 126 -11.42 -13.65 13.97
N GLY A 127 -11.22 -14.87 13.44
CA GLY A 127 -10.96 -15.11 12.01
C GLY A 127 -9.48 -15.00 11.62
N ASN A 128 -8.61 -14.48 12.48
CA ASN A 128 -7.18 -14.33 12.14
C ASN A 128 -6.47 -15.69 12.05
N GLY A 129 -5.56 -15.81 11.08
CA GLY A 129 -4.63 -16.93 10.97
C GLY A 129 -3.38 -16.68 11.80
N THR A 130 -2.84 -17.72 12.42
CA THR A 130 -1.53 -17.66 13.08
C THR A 130 -0.58 -18.60 12.36
N PHE A 131 0.53 -18.06 11.87
CA PHE A 131 1.50 -18.77 11.03
C PHE A 131 2.90 -18.61 11.59
N ARG A 132 3.78 -19.57 11.29
CA ARG A 132 5.22 -19.40 11.49
C ARG A 132 5.77 -18.42 10.45
N ILE A 133 6.75 -17.59 10.82
CA ILE A 133 7.35 -16.63 9.89
C ILE A 133 7.95 -17.34 8.67
N GLU A 134 8.54 -18.52 8.87
CA GLU A 134 9.13 -19.33 7.80
C GLU A 134 8.08 -19.81 6.78
N GLU A 135 6.85 -20.10 7.24
CA GLU A 135 5.75 -20.46 6.34
C GLU A 135 5.28 -19.28 5.49
N ILE A 136 5.27 -18.07 6.06
CA ILE A 136 4.94 -16.84 5.32
C ILE A 136 6.02 -16.55 4.28
N GLU A 137 7.30 -16.64 4.65
CA GLU A 137 8.42 -16.44 3.73
C GLU A 137 8.40 -17.46 2.59
N GLN A 138 8.16 -18.73 2.90
CA GLN A 138 8.00 -19.78 1.89
C GLN A 138 6.80 -19.52 0.97
N ALA A 139 5.67 -19.06 1.51
CA ALA A 139 4.50 -18.74 0.72
C ALA A 139 4.74 -17.54 -0.21
N ARG A 140 5.45 -16.50 0.25
CA ARG A 140 5.84 -15.35 -0.56
C ARG A 140 6.79 -15.73 -1.69
N ALA A 141 7.72 -16.66 -1.45
CA ALA A 141 8.66 -17.13 -2.48
C ALA A 141 8.00 -17.98 -3.58
N GLN A 142 6.78 -18.47 -3.37
CA GLN A 142 6.02 -19.31 -4.31
C GLN A 142 4.83 -18.59 -4.96
N ALA A 143 4.62 -17.30 -4.65
CA ALA A 143 3.54 -16.46 -5.18
C ALA A 143 3.98 -15.73 -6.44
#